data_AF-F3GBJ6-F1
#
_entry.id   AF-F3GBJ6-F1
#
_cell.length_a   1.000
_cell.length_b   1.000
_cell.length_c   1.000
_cell.angle_alpha   90.00
_cell.angle_beta   90.00
_cell.angle_gamma   90.00
#
_symmetry.space_group_name_H-M   'P 1'
#
loop_
_entity.id
_entity.type
_entity.pdbx_description
1 polymer ?
#
loop_
_entity_poly.entity_id
_entity_poly.type
_entity_poly.pdbx_seq_one_letter_code
_entity_poly.pdbx_strand_id
1 'polypeptide(L)' 'MADFLHRFAEGFAALNKDNLDQVAELYSEDVSFSDPMHDIHGLAAMRRYFGELYANVEDLRFDFHA' A
#
# COMPACT_ATOMS: atom_id res chain seq x y z
N MET A 1 -19.52 -2.34 -9.10
CA MET A 1 -18.47 -2.05 -8.09
C MET A 1 -18.39 -0.54 -7.96
N ALA A 2 -18.35 0.02 -6.74
CA ALA A 2 -18.26 1.48 -6.58
C ALA A 2 -16.95 1.98 -7.20
N ASP A 3 -16.99 3.01 -8.06
CA ASP A 3 -15.83 3.55 -8.79
C ASP A 3 -14.62 3.83 -7.89
N PHE A 4 -14.88 4.18 -6.63
CA PHE A 4 -13.88 4.34 -5.59
C PHE A 4 -12.98 3.10 -5.42
N LEU A 5 -13.55 1.90 -5.34
CA LEU A 5 -12.79 0.67 -5.13
C LEU A 5 -11.88 0.36 -6.32
N HIS A 6 -12.30 0.71 -7.53
CA HIS A 6 -11.47 0.53 -8.72
C HIS A 6 -10.26 1.47 -8.69
N ARG A 7 -10.49 2.76 -8.39
CA ARG A 7 -9.41 3.75 -8.26
C ARG A 7 -8.45 3.41 -7.14
N PHE A 8 -8.96 2.93 -6.01
CA PHE A 8 -8.13 2.48 -4.90
C PHE A 8 -7.26 1.29 -5.32
N ALA A 9 -7.85 0.28 -5.96
CA ALA A 9 -7.15 -0.90 -6.45
C ALA A 9 -6.03 -0.53 -7.45
N GLU A 10 -6.32 0.32 -8.43
CA GLU A 10 -5.34 0.81 -9.39
C GLU A 10 -4.22 1.61 -8.73
N GLY A 11 -4.55 2.51 -7.80
CA GLY A 11 -3.57 3.29 -7.05
C GLY A 11 -2.66 2.43 -6.17
N PHE A 12 -3.24 1.46 -5.48
CA PHE A 12 -2.48 0.50 -4.67
C PHE A 12 -1.57 -0.37 -5.53
N ALA A 13 -2.06 -0.85 -6.69
CA ALA A 13 -1.29 -1.68 -7.59
C ALA A 13 -0.11 -0.94 -8.26
N ALA A 14 -0.20 0.38 -8.36
CA ALA A 14 0.88 1.22 -8.89
C ALA A 14 2.00 1.50 -7.87
N LEU A 15 1.82 1.16 -6.58
CA LEU A 15 2.82 1.38 -5.55
C LEU A 15 4.06 0.51 -5.77
N ASN A 16 5.23 1.13 -5.57
CA ASN A 16 6.55 0.53 -5.60
C ASN A 16 7.49 1.33 -4.68
N LYS A 17 8.74 0.89 -4.59
CA LYS A 17 9.76 1.51 -3.73
C LYS A 17 10.06 2.99 -4.06
N ASP A 18 9.80 3.41 -5.29
CA ASP A 18 10.14 4.74 -5.80
C ASP A 18 8.99 5.76 -5.68
N ASN A 19 7.77 5.33 -5.35
CA ASN A 19 6.59 6.20 -5.27
C ASN A 19 5.76 6.05 -3.98
N LEU A 20 6.40 5.64 -2.88
CA LEU A 20 5.75 5.43 -1.57
C LEU A 20 5.09 6.68 -0.98
N ASP A 21 5.38 7.87 -1.51
CA ASP A 21 4.66 9.09 -1.12
C ASP A 21 3.16 9.02 -1.45
N GLN A 22 2.78 8.29 -2.50
CA GLN A 22 1.39 8.10 -2.91
C GLN A 22 0.56 7.30 -1.88
N VAL A 23 1.19 6.63 -0.93
CA VAL A 23 0.50 5.94 0.18
C VAL A 23 -0.34 6.93 0.99
N ALA A 24 0.07 8.21 1.09
CA ALA A 24 -0.72 9.25 1.78
C ALA A 24 -2.02 9.62 1.06
N GLU A 25 -2.13 9.34 -0.24
CA GLU A 25 -3.36 9.59 -1.01
C GLU A 25 -4.37 8.45 -0.83
N LEU A 26 -3.89 7.27 -0.42
CA LEU A 26 -4.69 6.06 -0.24
C LEU A 26 -5.09 5.81 1.22
N TYR A 27 -4.26 6.24 2.17
CA TYR A 27 -4.42 5.98 3.60
C TYR A 27 -4.37 7.27 4.43
N SER A 28 -5.11 7.28 5.54
CA SER A 28 -5.09 8.37 6.50
C SER A 28 -3.81 8.36 7.36
N GLU A 29 -3.52 9.48 8.01
CA GLU A 29 -2.35 9.61 8.90
C GLU A 29 -2.38 8.61 10.08
N ASP A 30 -3.59 8.26 10.55
CA ASP A 30 -3.89 7.36 11.66
C ASP A 30 -4.14 5.90 11.23
N VAL A 31 -3.72 5.52 10.01
CA VAL A 31 -3.90 4.16 9.49
C VAL A 31 -3.35 3.09 10.44
N SER A 32 -4.14 2.05 10.68
CA SER A 32 -3.70 0.82 11.34
C SER A 32 -3.62 -0.30 10.31
N PHE A 33 -2.41 -0.78 10.03
CA PHE A 33 -2.16 -1.90 9.15
C PHE A 33 -1.67 -3.09 9.96
N SER A 34 -2.32 -4.24 9.81
CA SER A 34 -1.90 -5.47 10.49
C SER A 34 -1.79 -6.61 9.49
N ASP A 35 -0.63 -7.27 9.50
CA ASP A 35 -0.40 -8.56 8.87
C ASP A 35 -0.20 -9.63 9.97
N PRO A 36 -0.16 -10.94 9.65
CA PRO A 36 0.01 -11.99 10.66
C PRO A 36 1.28 -11.91 11.52
N MET A 37 2.30 -11.17 11.09
CA MET A 37 3.58 -10.95 11.76
C MET A 37 3.75 -9.54 12.35
N HIS A 38 3.06 -8.52 11.82
CA HIS A 38 3.30 -7.11 12.15
C HIS A 38 1.99 -6.35 12.41
N ASP A 39 2.06 -5.44 13.39
CA ASP A 39 1.05 -4.42 13.61
C ASP A 39 1.70 -3.04 13.47
N ILE A 40 1.21 -2.25 12.53
CA ILE A 40 1.79 -1.00 12.06
C ILE A 40 0.77 0.11 12.25
N HIS A 41 1.16 1.08 13.06
CA HIS A 41 0.33 2.23 13.39
C HIS A 41 0.92 3.51 12.82
N GLY A 42 0.11 4.22 12.05
CA GLY A 42 0.44 5.51 11.45
C GLY A 42 1.09 5.39 10.07
N LEU A 43 0.82 6.41 9.26
CA LEU A 43 1.24 6.47 7.86
C LEU A 43 2.76 6.41 7.69
N ALA A 44 3.53 7.06 8.58
CA ALA A 44 4.98 7.05 8.53
C ALA A 44 5.56 5.64 8.72
N ALA A 45 5.00 4.86 9.66
CA ALA A 45 5.43 3.49 9.89
C ALA A 45 5.05 2.57 8.73
N MET A 46 3.85 2.77 8.16
CA MET A 46 3.39 2.04 6.97
C MET A 46 4.26 2.31 5.74
N ARG A 47 4.61 3.56 5.46
CA ARG A 47 5.53 3.92 4.37
C ARG A 47 6.88 3.24 4.51
N ARG A 48 7.44 3.22 5.73
CA ARG A 48 8.71 2.52 5.99
C ARG A 48 8.57 1.03 5.73
N TYR A 49 7.49 0.40 6.21
CA TYR A 49 7.24 -1.01 5.99
C TYR A 49 7.11 -1.36 4.49
N PHE A 50 6.35 -0.58 3.72
CA PHE A 50 6.24 -0.78 2.28
C PHE A 50 7.58 -0.57 1.56
N GLY A 51 8.43 0.35 2.02
CA GLY A 51 9.80 0.50 1.52
C GLY A 51 10.64 -0.75 1.70
N GLU A 52 10.61 -1.35 2.88
CA GLU A 52 11.30 -2.63 3.13
C GLU A 52 10.68 -3.79 2.31
N LEU A 53 9.34 -3.82 2.22
CA LEU A 53 8.60 -4.84 1.48
C LEU A 53 8.96 -4.82 -0.02
N TYR A 54 9.02 -3.63 -0.63
CA TYR A 54 9.34 -3.47 -2.05
C TYR A 54 10.85 -3.38 -2.34
N ALA A 55 11.72 -3.25 -1.33
CA ALA A 55 13.16 -3.10 -1.53
C ALA A 55 13.78 -4.23 -2.39
N ASN A 56 13.26 -5.46 -2.23
CA ASN A 56 13.76 -6.66 -2.90
C ASN A 56 12.78 -7.22 -3.95
N VAL A 57 11.74 -6.46 -4.32
CA VAL A 57 10.75 -6.88 -5.32
C VAL A 57 11.19 -6.37 -6.69
N GLU A 58 11.44 -7.29 -7.62
CA GLU A 58 11.83 -6.96 -9.01
C GLU A 58 10.62 -6.81 -9.93
N ASP A 59 9.57 -7.59 -9.68
CA ASP A 59 8.31 -7.55 -10.42
C ASP A 59 7.14 -7.73 -9.42
N LEU A 60 6.12 -6.91 -9.56
CA LEU A 60 4.94 -6.89 -8.71
C LEU A 60 3.69 -6.85 -9.58
N ARG A 61 2.81 -7.84 -9.41
CA ARG A 61 1.54 -7.95 -10.12
C ARG A 61 0.41 -8.18 -9.14
N PHE A 62 -0.69 -7.45 -9.37
CA PHE A 62 -1.94 -7.60 -8.61
C PHE A 62 -3.02 -8.16 -9.52
N ASP A 63 -3.72 -9.19 -9.05
CA ASP A 63 -4.93 -9.72 -9.67
C ASP A 63 -6.10 -9.49 -8.71
N PHE A 64 -7.02 -8.60 -9.07
CA PHE A 64 -8.19 -8.26 -8.26
C PHE A 64 -9.37 -9.19 -8.59
N HIS A 65 -9.96 -9.79 -7.57
CA HIS A 65 -11.13 -10.66 -7.71
C HIS A 65 -12.40 -9.94 -7.24
N ALA A 66 -13.47 -10.10 -8.01
CA ALA A 66 -14.79 -9.48 -7.80
C ALA A 66 -15.73 -10.39 -7.02
#